data_AF-A0A0H3J4E5-F1
#
_entry.id   AF-A0A0H3J4E5-F1
#
_cell.length_a   1.000
_cell.length_b   1.000
_cell.length_c   1.000
_cell.angle_alpha   90.00
_cell.angle_beta   90.00
_cell.angle_gamma   90.00
#
_symmetry.space_group_name_H-M   'P 1'
#
loop_
_entity.id
_entity.type
_entity.pdbx_description
1 polymer ?
#
loop_
_entity_poly.entity_id
_entity_poly.type
_entity_poly.pdbx_seq_one_letter_code
_entity_poly.pdbx_strand_id
1 'polypeptide(L)'
;MQFTVYGYNQIKLVELGLDTIDIVLLRYVEKFINSGNMVEKNFKGEIYYWLNYKNIVEDLPILNLKKDAIYRRLRYMTSLNLLKHITVKDKGVYSYYKLGTEYKNLVSKAAAKRGKNLRIFYDDLSEDSVEKTAVPKDGNPYPSGSVSTAPKILHTEQKTPLLEYPFTKDLKNIKKDIQIAAVEYLNSKCGTSYKASSKKIQHLIKKRESEGFTLKDFYKVIDNKSKQWLDTDMEQYLRPETLFGTKFESYLNENSRRENKNAAYKESSGEIRKCEVGFSI
;
A
#
# COMPACT_ATOMS: atom_id res chain seq x y z
N MET A 1 -10.43 -24.45 -8.43
CA MET A 1 -9.94 -23.84 -7.17
C MET A 1 -10.48 -22.42 -7.10
N GLN A 2 -10.93 -21.96 -5.93
CA GLN A 2 -11.34 -20.57 -5.76
C GLN A 2 -10.08 -19.70 -5.78
N PHE A 3 -9.95 -18.83 -6.77
CA PHE A 3 -8.82 -17.88 -6.88
C PHE A 3 -9.02 -16.62 -6.03
N THR A 4 -10.17 -16.53 -5.35
CA THR A 4 -10.57 -15.38 -4.56
C THR A 4 -11.01 -15.78 -3.16
N VAL A 5 -10.67 -14.93 -2.19
CA VAL A 5 -11.01 -15.05 -0.78
C VAL A 5 -11.72 -13.77 -0.36
N TYR A 6 -12.97 -13.89 0.10
CA TYR A 6 -13.87 -12.76 0.40
C TYR A 6 -14.06 -11.73 -0.74
N GLY A 7 -13.82 -12.13 -2.00
CA GLY A 7 -13.91 -11.25 -3.17
C GLY A 7 -12.56 -10.66 -3.62
N TYR A 8 -11.48 -10.94 -2.89
CA TYR A 8 -10.13 -10.46 -3.20
C TYR A 8 -9.25 -11.55 -3.79
N ASN A 9 -8.27 -11.17 -4.62
CA ASN A 9 -7.32 -12.11 -5.22
C ASN A 9 -6.44 -12.78 -4.16
N GLN A 10 -6.55 -14.11 -4.02
CA GLN A 10 -5.85 -14.87 -2.99
C GLN A 10 -4.32 -14.80 -3.12
N ILE A 11 -3.77 -14.82 -4.34
CA ILE A 11 -2.32 -14.78 -4.57
C ILE A 11 -1.77 -13.44 -4.07
N LYS A 12 -2.44 -12.34 -4.41
CA LYS A 12 -2.04 -11.00 -3.95
C LYS A 12 -2.17 -10.82 -2.45
N LEU A 13 -3.17 -11.43 -1.83
CA LEU A 13 -3.31 -11.43 -0.37
C LEU A 13 -2.10 -12.10 0.31
N VAL A 14 -1.63 -13.22 -0.24
CA VAL A 14 -0.44 -13.93 0.25
C VAL A 14 0.82 -13.11 0.01
N GLU A 15 0.99 -12.51 -1.18
CA GLU A 15 2.13 -11.63 -1.50
C GLU A 15 2.22 -10.42 -0.55
N LEU A 16 1.07 -9.88 -0.15
CA LEU A 16 0.96 -8.75 0.76
C LEU A 16 1.01 -9.16 2.25
N GLY A 17 1.09 -10.46 2.55
CA GLY A 17 1.17 -10.97 3.91
C GLY A 17 -0.08 -10.73 4.76
N LEU A 18 -1.27 -10.63 4.13
CA LEU A 18 -2.53 -10.37 4.82
C LEU A 18 -3.20 -11.66 5.30
N ASP A 19 -3.67 -11.66 6.54
CA ASP A 19 -4.44 -12.78 7.11
C ASP A 19 -5.96 -12.64 6.87
N THR A 20 -6.72 -13.64 7.30
CA THR A 20 -8.19 -13.63 7.18
C THR A 20 -8.83 -12.48 7.96
N ILE A 21 -8.26 -12.08 9.10
CA ILE A 21 -8.81 -11.02 9.94
C ILE A 21 -8.60 -9.65 9.26
N ASP A 22 -7.44 -9.41 8.65
CA ASP A 22 -7.15 -8.21 7.86
C ASP A 22 -8.10 -8.10 6.68
N ILE A 23 -8.39 -9.23 6.03
CA ILE A 23 -9.37 -9.32 4.92
C ILE A 23 -10.78 -8.96 5.40
N VAL A 24 -11.21 -9.47 6.56
CA VAL A 24 -12.52 -9.13 7.14
C VAL A 24 -12.60 -7.66 7.51
N LEU A 25 -11.54 -7.09 8.10
CA LEU A 25 -11.47 -5.66 8.42
C LEU A 25 -11.46 -4.78 7.17
N LEU A 26 -10.71 -5.15 6.14
CA LEU A 26 -10.69 -4.42 4.86
C LEU A 26 -12.08 -4.42 4.21
N ARG A 27 -12.75 -5.56 4.22
CA ARG A 27 -14.11 -5.70 3.69
C ARG A 27 -15.14 -4.92 4.51
N TYR A 28 -14.97 -4.87 5.82
CA TYR A 28 -15.79 -4.00 6.68
C TYR A 28 -15.62 -2.54 6.25
N VAL A 29 -14.38 -2.06 6.08
CA VAL A 29 -14.11 -0.68 5.65
C VAL A 29 -14.69 -0.41 4.26
N GLU A 30 -14.52 -1.32 3.30
CA GLU A 30 -15.12 -1.19 1.96
C GLU A 30 -16.64 -1.07 2.03
N LYS A 31 -17.32 -2.00 2.72
CA LYS A 31 -18.78 -1.99 2.85
C LYS A 31 -19.27 -0.73 3.53
N PHE A 32 -18.54 -0.29 4.54
CA PHE A 32 -18.82 0.93 5.26
C PHE A 32 -18.70 2.14 4.32
N ILE A 33 -17.62 2.22 3.51
CA ILE A 33 -17.43 3.26 2.49
C ILE A 33 -18.57 3.30 1.47
N ASN A 34 -18.94 2.14 0.95
CA ASN A 34 -19.99 2.02 -0.06
C ASN A 34 -21.41 2.24 0.51
N SER A 35 -21.57 2.39 1.83
CA SER A 35 -22.88 2.59 2.44
C SER A 35 -23.42 4.00 2.28
N GLY A 36 -22.57 5.00 2.04
CA GLY A 36 -22.96 6.41 1.88
C GLY A 36 -23.48 7.10 3.15
N ASN A 37 -23.59 6.41 4.28
CA ASN A 37 -24.19 6.96 5.53
C ASN A 37 -23.14 7.50 6.52
N MET A 38 -21.92 7.71 6.06
CA MET A 38 -20.75 7.89 6.90
C MET A 38 -20.34 9.36 7.03
N VAL A 39 -19.68 9.68 8.14
CA VAL A 39 -19.14 11.03 8.35
C VAL A 39 -17.92 11.22 7.45
N GLU A 40 -18.06 12.14 6.51
CA GLU A 40 -17.02 12.49 5.54
C GLU A 40 -16.15 13.65 6.02
N LYS A 41 -14.90 13.65 5.57
CA LYS A 41 -13.98 14.77 5.72
C LYS A 41 -13.23 14.98 4.42
N ASN A 42 -13.41 16.15 3.83
CA ASN A 42 -12.54 16.59 2.75
C ASN A 42 -11.17 16.99 3.33
N PHE A 43 -10.12 16.40 2.81
CA PHE A 43 -8.75 16.75 3.14
C PHE A 43 -7.90 16.74 1.87
N LYS A 44 -7.38 17.92 1.48
CA LYS A 44 -6.57 18.10 0.27
C LYS A 44 -7.29 17.64 -1.02
N GLY A 45 -8.60 17.85 -1.12
CA GLY A 45 -9.39 17.47 -2.31
C GLY A 45 -9.72 15.98 -2.39
N GLU A 46 -9.37 15.19 -1.37
CA GLU A 46 -9.78 13.80 -1.24
C GLU A 46 -10.78 13.65 -0.09
N ILE A 47 -11.82 12.85 -0.29
CA ILE A 47 -12.79 12.50 0.76
C ILE A 47 -12.24 11.33 1.56
N TYR A 48 -12.28 11.48 2.88
CA TYR A 48 -11.99 10.43 3.86
C TYR A 48 -13.18 10.22 4.77
N TYR A 49 -13.28 9.04 5.35
CA TYR A 49 -14.45 8.60 6.09
C TYR A 49 -14.09 8.21 7.51
N TRP A 50 -14.85 8.73 8.48
CA TRP A 50 -14.55 8.51 9.89
C TRP A 50 -14.79 7.05 10.27
N LEU A 51 -13.78 6.41 10.85
CA LEU A 51 -13.85 5.02 11.28
C LEU A 51 -13.63 4.92 12.80
N ASN A 52 -14.69 4.54 13.53
CA ASN A 52 -14.61 4.34 14.96
C ASN A 52 -14.27 2.88 15.30
N TYR A 53 -13.10 2.63 15.88
CA TYR A 53 -12.68 1.27 16.26
C TYR A 53 -13.56 0.62 17.32
N LYS A 54 -14.28 1.41 18.15
CA LYS A 54 -15.21 0.84 19.14
C LYS A 54 -16.34 0.10 18.41
N ASN A 55 -16.92 0.73 17.39
CA ASN A 55 -17.99 0.16 16.60
C ASN A 55 -17.55 -1.12 15.90
N ILE A 56 -16.33 -1.16 15.32
CA ILE A 56 -15.81 -2.39 14.72
C ILE A 56 -15.76 -3.56 15.71
N VAL A 57 -15.43 -3.31 16.99
CA VAL A 57 -15.46 -4.35 18.03
C VAL A 57 -16.88 -4.84 18.31
N GLU A 58 -17.85 -3.92 18.35
CA GLU A 58 -19.26 -4.21 18.61
C GLU A 58 -19.93 -4.91 17.41
N ASP A 59 -19.57 -4.53 16.19
CA ASP A 59 -20.13 -5.06 14.94
C ASP A 59 -19.49 -6.40 14.54
N LEU A 60 -18.23 -6.65 14.92
CA LEU A 60 -17.48 -7.87 14.61
C LEU A 60 -16.90 -8.53 15.88
N PRO A 61 -17.75 -8.91 16.86
CA PRO A 61 -17.29 -9.50 18.12
C PRO A 61 -16.59 -10.86 17.91
N ILE A 62 -16.91 -11.55 16.81
CA ILE A 62 -16.26 -12.82 16.42
C ILE A 62 -14.74 -12.69 16.21
N LEU A 63 -14.26 -11.48 15.87
CA LEU A 63 -12.82 -11.25 15.70
C LEU A 63 -12.08 -11.24 17.05
N ASN A 64 -12.80 -11.04 18.17
CA ASN A 64 -12.24 -10.97 19.52
C ASN A 64 -11.03 -10.03 19.62
N LEU A 65 -11.10 -8.88 18.95
CA LEU A 65 -10.02 -7.89 18.91
C LEU A 65 -10.31 -6.70 19.83
N LYS A 66 -9.25 -6.17 20.43
CA LYS A 66 -9.29 -4.86 21.09
C LYS A 66 -9.12 -3.74 20.07
N LYS A 67 -9.56 -2.52 20.41
CA LYS A 67 -9.41 -1.30 19.56
C LYS A 67 -7.98 -1.10 19.06
N ASP A 68 -6.98 -1.34 19.91
CA ASP A 68 -5.57 -1.20 19.54
C ASP A 68 -5.12 -2.23 18.49
N ALA A 69 -5.61 -3.47 18.57
CA ALA A 69 -5.30 -4.50 17.58
C ALA A 69 -5.90 -4.16 16.21
N ILE A 70 -7.13 -3.63 16.18
CA ILE A 70 -7.77 -3.13 14.96
C ILE A 70 -6.98 -1.97 14.37
N TYR A 71 -6.60 -0.99 15.19
CA TYR A 71 -5.78 0.13 14.76
C TYR A 71 -4.46 -0.33 14.11
N ARG A 72 -3.75 -1.28 14.73
CA ARG A 72 -2.49 -1.81 14.19
C ARG A 72 -2.68 -2.48 12.83
N ARG A 73 -3.72 -3.29 12.67
CA ARG A 73 -4.05 -3.96 11.40
C ARG A 73 -4.41 -2.97 10.29
N LEU A 74 -5.25 -1.97 10.59
CA LEU A 74 -5.59 -0.92 9.63
C LEU A 74 -4.38 -0.02 9.28
N ARG A 75 -3.49 0.24 10.24
CA ARG A 75 -2.21 0.93 10.02
C ARG A 75 -1.31 0.13 9.08
N TYR A 76 -1.23 -1.18 9.26
CA TYR A 76 -0.46 -2.04 8.37
C TYR A 76 -0.99 -1.96 6.93
N MET A 77 -2.31 -2.07 6.74
CA MET A 77 -2.94 -1.85 5.42
C MET A 77 -2.70 -0.46 4.84
N THR A 78 -2.50 0.56 5.69
CA THR A 78 -2.11 1.91 5.25
C THR A 78 -0.68 1.91 4.70
N SER A 79 0.25 1.19 5.35
CA SER A 79 1.63 1.07 4.88
C SER A 79 1.74 0.35 3.52
N LEU A 80 0.77 -0.50 3.21
CA LEU A 80 0.65 -1.21 1.93
C LEU A 80 -0.11 -0.40 0.86
N ASN A 81 -0.52 0.84 1.14
CA ASN A 81 -1.37 1.66 0.27
C ASN A 81 -2.70 1.00 -0.14
N LEU A 82 -3.19 0.04 0.66
CA LEU A 82 -4.56 -0.51 0.53
C LEU A 82 -5.58 0.44 1.14
N LEU A 83 -5.18 1.14 2.20
CA LEU A 83 -5.93 2.23 2.81
C LEU A 83 -5.06 3.49 2.82
N LYS A 84 -5.69 4.66 2.83
CA LYS A 84 -5.04 5.91 3.28
C LYS A 84 -5.69 6.34 4.58
N HIS A 85 -4.93 6.99 5.45
CA HIS A 85 -5.41 7.42 6.76
C HIS A 85 -4.99 8.86 7.06
N ILE A 86 -5.89 9.62 7.68
CA ILE A 86 -5.59 10.91 8.31
C ILE A 86 -6.09 10.95 9.75
N THR A 87 -5.39 11.72 10.57
CA THR A 87 -5.86 12.05 11.94
C THR A 87 -6.38 13.47 11.95
N VAL A 88 -7.60 13.66 12.45
CA VAL A 88 -8.19 14.98 12.66
C VAL A 88 -8.35 15.20 14.16
N LYS A 89 -7.89 16.35 14.65
CA LYS A 89 -8.06 16.78 16.04
C LYS A 89 -9.14 17.86 16.09
N ASP A 90 -10.32 17.51 16.58
CA ASP A 90 -11.45 18.44 16.73
C ASP A 90 -12.29 18.05 17.94
N LYS A 91 -12.04 18.65 19.11
CA LYS A 91 -12.62 18.25 20.42
C LYS A 91 -12.37 16.78 20.83
N GLY A 92 -11.61 16.04 20.01
CA GLY A 92 -11.25 14.64 20.15
C GLY A 92 -10.24 14.27 19.06
N VAL A 93 -9.80 13.01 19.02
CA VAL A 93 -8.89 12.51 17.99
C VAL A 93 -9.62 11.47 17.16
N TYR A 94 -9.78 11.75 15.88
CA TYR A 94 -10.54 10.91 14.96
C TYR A 94 -9.65 10.36 13.85
N SER A 95 -9.85 9.08 13.56
CA SER A 95 -9.18 8.40 12.45
C SER A 95 -10.13 8.32 11.26
N TYR A 96 -9.72 8.94 10.16
CA TYR A 96 -10.44 8.91 8.90
C TYR A 96 -9.66 8.09 7.89
N TYR A 97 -10.38 7.32 7.08
CA TYR A 97 -9.81 6.40 6.10
C TYR A 97 -10.43 6.56 4.72
N LYS A 98 -9.68 6.20 3.69
CA LYS A 98 -10.20 5.96 2.33
C LYS A 98 -9.52 4.75 1.72
N LEU A 99 -10.10 4.20 0.66
CA LEU A 99 -9.44 3.18 -0.15
C LEU A 99 -8.19 3.77 -0.81
N GLY A 100 -7.10 3.02 -0.72
CA GLY A 100 -5.82 3.37 -1.34
C GLY A 100 -5.75 2.90 -2.79
N THR A 101 -4.65 3.25 -3.47
CA THR A 101 -4.46 2.92 -4.89
C THR A 101 -4.26 1.43 -5.12
N GLU A 102 -3.60 0.74 -4.19
CA GLU A 102 -3.31 -0.69 -4.31
C GLU A 102 -4.56 -1.56 -4.09
N TYR A 103 -5.61 -1.00 -3.49
CA TYR A 103 -6.89 -1.70 -3.32
C TYR A 103 -7.45 -2.21 -4.66
N LYS A 104 -7.31 -1.42 -5.73
CA LYS A 104 -7.77 -1.79 -7.08
C LYS A 104 -7.07 -3.05 -7.60
N ASN A 105 -5.81 -3.24 -7.23
CA ASN A 105 -5.05 -4.42 -7.60
C ASN A 105 -5.56 -5.67 -6.87
N LEU A 106 -6.13 -5.51 -5.66
CA LEU A 106 -6.69 -6.61 -4.88
C LEU A 106 -8.01 -7.13 -5.46
N VAL A 107 -8.82 -6.23 -6.02
CA VAL A 107 -10.16 -6.50 -6.57
C VAL A 107 -10.12 -6.85 -8.06
N SER A 108 -9.11 -6.39 -8.80
CA SER A 108 -9.04 -6.62 -10.24
C SER A 108 -9.06 -8.13 -10.55
N LYS A 109 -10.13 -8.53 -11.27
CA LYS A 109 -10.24 -9.89 -11.81
C LYS A 109 -8.99 -10.12 -12.67
N ALA A 110 -8.16 -11.10 -12.30
CA ALA A 110 -7.42 -11.81 -13.34
C ALA A 110 -8.49 -12.25 -14.36
N ALA A 111 -8.36 -11.83 -15.62
CA ALA A 111 -9.30 -12.15 -16.67
C ALA A 111 -9.36 -13.68 -16.88
N ALA A 112 -10.18 -14.35 -16.07
CA ALA A 112 -10.49 -15.75 -16.22
C ALA A 112 -11.45 -15.87 -17.40
N LYS A 113 -10.89 -16.07 -18.60
CA LYS A 113 -11.62 -16.65 -19.74
C LYS A 113 -12.11 -18.04 -19.33
N ARG A 114 -13.32 -18.15 -18.77
CA ARG A 114 -14.27 -19.27 -18.96
C ARG A 114 -15.54 -19.06 -18.13
N GLY A 115 -16.69 -19.17 -18.80
CA GLY A 115 -17.96 -19.53 -18.18
C GLY A 115 -18.79 -18.35 -17.70
N LYS A 116 -19.98 -18.20 -18.30
CA LYS A 116 -20.95 -17.12 -18.13
C LYS A 116 -21.41 -16.94 -16.67
N ASN A 117 -21.75 -15.68 -16.35
CA ASN A 117 -22.48 -15.16 -15.17
C ASN A 117 -21.68 -14.85 -13.90
N LEU A 118 -21.02 -13.69 -13.89
CA LEU A 118 -20.86 -12.90 -12.66
C LEU A 118 -20.91 -11.40 -12.99
N ARG A 119 -22.13 -10.85 -13.05
CA ARG A 119 -22.38 -9.40 -13.10
C ARG A 119 -21.90 -8.78 -11.77
N ILE A 120 -20.87 -7.95 -11.82
CA ILE A 120 -20.61 -6.94 -10.80
C ILE A 120 -20.32 -5.66 -11.57
N PHE A 121 -21.23 -4.70 -11.44
CA PHE A 121 -21.21 -3.38 -12.07
C PHE A 121 -20.16 -2.51 -11.37
N TYR A 122 -19.34 -1.82 -12.16
CA TYR A 122 -18.69 -0.57 -11.78
C TYR A 122 -18.59 0.26 -13.06
N ASP A 123 -19.68 0.93 -13.38
CA ASP A 123 -19.70 2.07 -14.30
C ASP A 123 -20.65 3.12 -13.70
N ASP A 124 -20.25 4.36 -13.87
CA ASP A 124 -20.93 5.62 -13.54
C ASP A 124 -20.68 6.21 -12.13
N LEU A 125 -19.63 7.02 -12.04
CA LEU A 125 -19.56 8.14 -11.11
C LEU A 125 -19.49 9.42 -11.95
N SER A 126 -20.65 9.96 -12.29
CA SER A 126 -20.83 11.36 -12.68
C SER A 126 -21.26 12.20 -11.47
N GLU A 127 -20.73 13.41 -11.44
CA GLU A 127 -20.86 14.42 -10.39
C GLU A 127 -22.31 14.79 -10.09
N ASP A 128 -22.63 15.00 -8.81
CA ASP A 128 -23.19 16.29 -8.39
C ASP A 128 -23.08 16.49 -6.87
N SER A 129 -22.80 17.73 -6.52
CA SER A 129 -22.43 18.24 -5.21
C SER A 129 -23.65 18.50 -4.32
N VAL A 130 -23.61 18.04 -3.07
CA VAL A 130 -24.39 18.65 -1.98
C VAL A 130 -23.55 18.69 -0.70
N GLU A 131 -23.24 19.90 -0.26
CA GLU A 131 -22.58 20.21 1.01
C GLU A 131 -23.47 19.86 2.20
N LYS A 132 -22.97 19.02 3.13
CA LYS A 132 -23.53 18.86 4.47
C LYS A 132 -22.41 18.83 5.50
N THR A 133 -22.22 19.94 6.20
CA THR A 133 -21.36 20.02 7.38
C THR A 133 -22.11 19.48 8.59
N ALA A 134 -21.88 18.20 8.92
CA ALA A 134 -22.38 17.59 10.14
C ALA A 134 -21.26 17.45 11.18
N VAL A 135 -21.51 17.91 12.40
CA VAL A 135 -20.69 17.64 13.59
C VAL A 135 -20.83 16.15 13.94
N PRO A 136 -19.75 15.42 14.29
CA PRO A 136 -19.84 14.01 14.66
C PRO A 136 -20.75 13.83 15.89
N LYS A 137 -21.85 13.07 15.73
CA LYS A 137 -22.58 12.49 16.86
C LYS A 137 -21.83 11.24 17.35
N ASP A 138 -22.03 10.87 18.60
CA ASP A 138 -21.39 9.73 19.28
C ASP A 138 -21.84 8.38 18.68
N GLY A 139 -21.40 8.05 17.47
CA GLY A 139 -21.71 6.78 16.83
C GLY A 139 -21.42 6.80 15.34
N ASN A 140 -20.92 5.68 14.83
CA ASN A 140 -20.88 5.45 13.40
C ASN A 140 -22.30 5.15 12.90
N PRO A 141 -22.90 5.92 11.97
CA PRO A 141 -24.24 5.60 11.48
C PRO A 141 -24.18 4.31 10.67
N TYR A 142 -24.84 3.26 11.15
CA TYR A 142 -25.03 2.01 10.41
C TYR A 142 -26.26 2.12 9.49
N PRO A 143 -26.33 1.38 8.37
CA PRO A 143 -27.54 1.25 7.57
C PRO A 143 -28.55 0.36 8.30
N SER A 144 -29.80 0.79 8.20
CA SER A 144 -31.00 0.20 8.82
C SER A 144 -31.09 -1.33 8.74
N GLY A 145 -31.15 -1.95 9.91
CA GLY A 145 -31.68 -3.28 10.17
C GLY A 145 -32.14 -3.31 11.62
N SER A 146 -33.41 -3.01 11.85
CA SER A 146 -33.98 -2.81 13.18
C SER A 146 -34.22 -4.13 13.94
N VAL A 147 -33.78 -4.15 15.20
CA VAL A 147 -34.21 -4.94 16.37
C VAL A 147 -33.84 -6.44 16.41
N SER A 148 -32.92 -6.81 17.31
CA SER A 148 -33.28 -7.38 18.62
C SER A 148 -32.03 -7.70 19.46
N THR A 149 -32.17 -7.43 20.75
CA THR A 149 -31.24 -7.55 21.89
C THR A 149 -30.23 -8.70 21.79
N ALA A 150 -28.94 -8.37 21.72
CA ALA A 150 -27.88 -9.37 21.84
C ALA A 150 -27.86 -9.97 23.26
N PRO A 151 -27.76 -11.31 23.41
CA PRO A 151 -27.73 -11.95 24.72
C PRO A 151 -26.43 -11.59 25.46
N LYS A 152 -26.56 -11.29 26.75
CA LYS A 152 -25.48 -10.98 27.68
C LYS A 152 -24.70 -12.28 27.97
N ILE A 153 -23.67 -12.57 27.19
CA ILE A 153 -22.79 -13.72 27.43
C ILE A 153 -21.79 -13.35 28.54
N LEU A 154 -21.82 -14.10 29.65
CA LEU A 154 -20.90 -13.97 30.77
C LEU A 154 -19.44 -14.06 30.28
N HIS A 155 -18.63 -13.07 30.66
CA HIS A 155 -17.18 -13.16 30.55
C HIS A 155 -16.67 -14.29 31.44
N THR A 156 -16.24 -15.38 30.82
CA THR A 156 -15.29 -16.30 31.45
C THR A 156 -13.94 -16.09 30.79
N GLU A 157 -12.99 -15.54 31.55
CA GLU A 157 -11.60 -15.41 31.12
C GLU A 157 -11.00 -16.81 30.97
N GLN A 158 -11.02 -17.32 29.76
CA GLN A 158 -10.18 -18.46 29.39
C GLN A 158 -8.96 -17.93 28.66
N LYS A 159 -7.81 -18.10 29.31
CA LYS A 159 -6.48 -17.84 28.74
C LYS A 159 -6.21 -18.89 27.67
N THR A 160 -6.78 -18.70 26.48
CA THR A 160 -6.43 -19.48 25.29
C THR A 160 -5.01 -19.13 24.83
N PRO A 161 -4.21 -20.09 24.37
CA PRO A 161 -2.92 -19.79 23.75
C PRO A 161 -3.18 -18.94 22.51
N LEU A 162 -2.84 -17.66 22.59
CA LEU A 162 -2.80 -16.79 21.44
C LEU A 162 -1.76 -17.37 20.48
N LEU A 163 -2.22 -17.92 19.35
CA LEU A 163 -1.35 -18.11 18.19
C LEU A 163 -0.76 -16.74 17.88
N GLU A 164 0.55 -16.62 18.03
CA GLU A 164 1.29 -15.37 18.00
C GLU A 164 1.06 -14.70 16.65
N TYR A 165 0.22 -13.66 16.65
CA TYR A 165 -0.08 -12.89 15.46
C TYR A 165 1.24 -12.27 14.96
N PRO A 166 1.63 -12.42 13.67
CA PRO A 166 2.98 -12.07 13.19
C PRO A 166 3.34 -10.57 13.24
N PHE A 167 2.56 -9.76 13.95
CA PHE A 167 2.77 -8.33 14.09
C PHE A 167 2.59 -7.81 15.53
N THR A 168 3.28 -8.43 16.48
CA THR A 168 3.80 -7.74 17.68
C THR A 168 5.18 -7.11 17.40
N LYS A 169 5.50 -6.80 16.14
CA LYS A 169 6.65 -5.95 15.83
C LYS A 169 6.36 -4.53 16.29
N ASP A 170 6.97 -4.16 17.41
CA ASP A 170 7.19 -2.78 17.81
C ASP A 170 7.46 -1.89 16.59
N LEU A 171 7.01 -0.64 16.57
CA LEU A 171 7.37 0.32 15.51
C LEU A 171 8.89 0.48 15.33
N LYS A 172 9.68 0.10 16.36
CA LYS A 172 11.15 -0.07 16.29
C LYS A 172 11.58 -1.21 15.37
N ASN A 173 10.81 -2.29 15.32
CA ASN A 173 10.99 -3.43 14.43
C ASN A 173 10.49 -3.17 13.00
N ILE A 174 9.44 -2.36 12.78
CA ILE A 174 9.03 -1.95 11.40
C ILE A 174 10.15 -1.13 10.73
N LYS A 175 10.82 -0.24 11.47
CA LYS A 175 12.02 0.46 10.96
C LYS A 175 13.20 -0.49 10.76
N LYS A 176 13.27 -1.58 11.53
CA LYS A 176 14.26 -2.66 11.33
C LYS A 176 13.95 -3.45 10.06
N ASP A 177 12.68 -3.52 9.66
CA ASP A 177 12.24 -4.26 8.48
C ASP A 177 12.63 -3.61 7.16
N ILE A 178 12.59 -2.29 7.06
CA ILE A 178 13.08 -1.57 5.87
C ILE A 178 14.59 -1.81 5.69
N GLN A 179 15.36 -1.80 6.79
CA GLN A 179 16.79 -2.07 6.76
C GLN A 179 17.09 -3.51 6.34
N ILE A 180 16.35 -4.48 6.90
CA ILE A 180 16.49 -5.90 6.55
C ILE A 180 16.13 -6.09 5.08
N ALA A 181 14.95 -5.64 4.66
CA ALA A 181 14.43 -5.84 3.31
C ALA A 181 15.31 -5.19 2.23
N ALA A 182 15.80 -3.96 2.43
CA ALA A 182 16.70 -3.31 1.47
C ALA A 182 18.03 -4.06 1.32
N VAL A 183 18.59 -4.58 2.41
CA VAL A 183 19.86 -5.32 2.41
C VAL A 183 19.70 -6.73 1.85
N GLU A 184 18.63 -7.44 2.19
CA GLU A 184 18.30 -8.74 1.62
C GLU A 184 18.06 -8.63 0.11
N TYR A 185 17.36 -7.59 -0.33
CA TYR A 185 17.17 -7.33 -1.75
C TYR A 185 18.50 -7.10 -2.48
N LEU A 186 19.38 -6.25 -1.92
CA LEU A 186 20.72 -6.04 -2.47
C LEU A 186 21.52 -7.34 -2.57
N ASN A 187 21.51 -8.15 -1.50
CA ASN A 187 22.18 -9.44 -1.43
C ASN A 187 21.67 -10.39 -2.52
N SER A 188 20.35 -10.51 -2.64
CA SER A 188 19.72 -11.36 -3.65
C SER A 188 20.02 -10.90 -5.07
N LYS A 189 20.09 -9.59 -5.32
CA LYS A 189 20.30 -9.02 -6.66
C LYS A 189 21.74 -9.06 -7.13
N CYS A 190 22.69 -8.92 -6.21
CA CYS A 190 24.11 -8.79 -6.56
C CYS A 190 24.93 -10.00 -6.11
N GLY A 191 24.31 -11.08 -5.63
CA GLY A 191 25.01 -12.26 -5.12
C GLY A 191 25.90 -11.96 -3.90
N THR A 192 25.54 -10.97 -3.09
CA THR A 192 26.33 -10.52 -1.93
C THR A 192 25.74 -11.01 -0.60
N SER A 193 26.47 -10.83 0.51
CA SER A 193 26.10 -11.33 1.84
C SER A 193 26.25 -10.27 2.94
N TYR A 194 25.85 -9.02 2.64
CA TYR A 194 25.88 -7.93 3.61
C TYR A 194 24.93 -8.18 4.79
N LYS A 195 25.37 -7.80 6.00
CA LYS A 195 24.59 -7.98 7.23
C LYS A 195 23.73 -6.75 7.52
N ALA A 196 22.41 -6.91 7.52
CA ALA A 196 21.48 -5.85 7.92
C ALA A 196 21.66 -5.40 9.39
N SER A 197 22.32 -6.19 10.22
CA SER A 197 22.69 -5.84 11.60
C SER A 197 23.84 -4.83 11.70
N SER A 198 24.54 -4.51 10.60
CA SER A 198 25.67 -3.57 10.60
C SER A 198 25.21 -2.15 10.91
N LYS A 199 25.73 -1.55 12.00
CA LYS A 199 25.41 -0.17 12.42
C LYS A 199 25.63 0.86 11.31
N LYS A 200 26.66 0.68 10.48
CA LYS A 200 26.99 1.59 9.38
C LYS A 200 25.93 1.54 8.28
N ILE A 201 25.51 0.34 7.88
CA ILE A 201 24.44 0.14 6.89
C ILE A 201 23.11 0.69 7.40
N GLN A 202 22.78 0.39 8.66
CA GLN A 202 21.58 0.91 9.30
C GLN A 202 21.57 2.44 9.34
N HIS A 203 22.71 3.07 9.65
CA HIS A 203 22.82 4.53 9.66
C HIS A 203 22.54 5.14 8.29
N LEU A 204 23.10 4.55 7.22
CA LEU A 204 22.86 5.02 5.85
C LEU A 204 21.38 4.94 5.47
N ILE A 205 20.73 3.80 5.73
CA ILE A 205 19.32 3.60 5.40
C ILE A 205 18.44 4.55 6.23
N LYS A 206 18.66 4.63 7.54
CA LYS A 206 17.92 5.55 8.43
C LYS A 206 18.06 7.01 8.00
N LYS A 207 19.25 7.41 7.54
CA LYS A 207 19.50 8.76 7.04
C LYS A 207 18.59 9.06 5.83
N ARG A 208 18.49 8.13 4.87
CA ARG A 208 17.59 8.29 3.72
C ARG A 208 16.12 8.25 4.11
N GLU A 209 15.73 7.40 5.06
CA GLU A 209 14.36 7.41 5.58
C GLU A 209 14.00 8.77 6.21
N SER A 210 14.94 9.40 6.94
CA SER A 210 14.74 10.73 7.51
C SER A 210 14.68 11.85 6.47
N GLU A 211 15.27 11.63 5.30
CA GLU A 211 15.15 12.50 4.12
C GLU A 211 13.84 12.29 3.35
N GLY A 212 13.02 11.29 3.73
CA GLY A 212 11.70 11.02 3.15
C GLY A 212 11.66 9.90 2.11
N PHE A 213 12.76 9.19 1.90
CA PHE A 213 12.83 8.08 0.93
C PHE A 213 12.16 6.82 1.47
N THR A 214 11.47 6.09 0.58
CA THR A 214 10.71 4.87 0.89
C THR A 214 11.50 3.62 0.51
N LEU A 215 11.12 2.45 1.05
CA LEU A 215 11.73 1.15 0.68
C LEU A 215 11.75 0.91 -0.84
N LYS A 216 10.72 1.35 -1.55
CA LYS A 216 10.63 1.26 -3.01
C LYS A 216 11.75 2.04 -3.71
N ASP A 217 12.16 3.17 -3.15
CA ASP A 217 13.25 3.97 -3.69
C ASP A 217 14.60 3.26 -3.54
N PHE A 218 14.82 2.56 -2.42
CA PHE A 218 15.99 1.71 -2.23
C PHE A 218 16.05 0.59 -3.27
N TYR A 219 14.93 -0.11 -3.49
CA TYR A 219 14.85 -1.14 -4.53
C TYR A 219 15.16 -0.58 -5.91
N LYS A 220 14.62 0.59 -6.24
CA LYS A 220 14.88 1.25 -7.53
C LYS A 220 16.35 1.63 -7.71
N VAL A 221 17.02 2.14 -6.68
CA VAL A 221 18.47 2.42 -6.72
C VAL A 221 19.27 1.13 -6.96
N ILE A 222 18.93 0.06 -6.25
CA ILE A 222 19.57 -1.25 -6.40
C ILE A 222 19.37 -1.78 -7.82
N ASP A 223 18.15 -1.71 -8.35
CA ASP A 223 17.85 -2.15 -9.72
C ASP A 223 18.59 -1.31 -10.76
N ASN A 224 18.64 0.01 -10.60
CA ASN A 224 19.33 0.89 -11.53
C ASN A 224 20.83 0.59 -11.60
N LYS A 225 21.46 0.39 -10.43
CA LYS A 225 22.91 0.16 -10.35
C LYS A 225 23.32 -1.27 -10.61
N SER A 226 22.56 -2.26 -10.16
CA SER A 226 22.81 -3.65 -10.55
C SER A 226 22.74 -3.81 -12.07
N LYS A 227 21.71 -3.28 -12.74
CA LYS A 227 21.64 -3.31 -14.22
C LYS A 227 22.83 -2.66 -14.93
N GLN A 228 23.45 -1.65 -14.31
CA GLN A 228 24.54 -0.90 -14.92
C GLN A 228 25.91 -1.48 -14.61
N TRP A 229 26.10 -2.04 -13.42
CA TRP A 229 27.41 -2.36 -12.87
C TRP A 229 27.65 -3.86 -12.66
N LEU A 230 26.59 -4.68 -12.57
CA LEU A 230 26.75 -6.13 -12.51
C LEU A 230 27.44 -6.64 -13.78
N ASP A 231 28.32 -7.62 -13.67
CA ASP A 231 29.12 -8.17 -14.78
C ASP A 231 30.08 -7.15 -15.44
N THR A 232 30.46 -6.10 -14.71
CA THR A 232 31.46 -5.10 -15.16
C THR A 232 32.49 -4.84 -14.08
N ASP A 233 33.59 -4.17 -14.42
CA ASP A 233 34.59 -3.71 -13.43
C ASP A 233 33.99 -2.84 -12.31
N MET A 234 32.80 -2.27 -12.55
CA MET A 234 32.10 -1.44 -11.57
C MET A 234 31.30 -2.25 -10.54
N GLU A 235 31.19 -3.57 -10.68
CA GLU A 235 30.43 -4.44 -9.77
C GLU A 235 30.93 -4.33 -8.32
N GLN A 236 32.24 -4.12 -8.13
CA GLN A 236 32.88 -3.87 -6.83
C GLN A 236 32.27 -2.69 -6.05
N TYR A 237 31.53 -1.80 -6.73
CA TYR A 237 30.85 -0.65 -6.15
C TYR A 237 29.38 -0.91 -5.78
N LEU A 238 28.85 -2.13 -5.98
CA LEU A 238 27.52 -2.55 -5.52
C LEU A 238 27.50 -2.82 -4.01
N ARG A 239 27.89 -1.80 -3.24
CA ARG A 239 28.00 -1.83 -1.77
C ARG A 239 26.97 -0.90 -1.14
N PRO A 240 26.47 -1.21 0.07
CA PRO A 240 25.54 -0.33 0.78
C PRO A 240 26.08 1.11 0.95
N GLU A 241 27.38 1.27 1.19
CA GLU A 241 28.02 2.57 1.36
C GLU A 241 27.97 3.43 0.10
N THR A 242 28.15 2.79 -1.05
CA THR A 242 28.12 3.47 -2.34
C THR A 242 26.67 3.77 -2.73
N LEU A 243 25.80 2.76 -2.66
CA LEU A 243 24.41 2.86 -3.12
C LEU A 243 23.58 3.79 -2.23
N PHE A 244 23.75 3.72 -0.91
CA PHE A 244 22.99 4.52 0.07
C PHE A 244 23.76 5.76 0.57
N GLY A 245 24.90 6.04 -0.06
CA GLY A 245 25.73 7.23 0.15
C GLY A 245 25.13 8.49 -0.46
N THR A 246 25.87 9.60 -0.44
CA THR A 246 25.39 10.95 -0.82
C THR A 246 24.77 11.05 -2.22
N LYS A 247 25.10 10.12 -3.12
CA LYS A 247 24.60 10.06 -4.50
C LYS A 247 23.26 9.30 -4.65
N PHE A 248 22.62 8.89 -3.55
CA PHE A 248 21.39 8.10 -3.56
C PHE A 248 20.29 8.65 -4.49
N GLU A 249 19.95 9.94 -4.35
CA GLU A 249 18.91 10.57 -5.18
C GLU A 249 19.31 10.65 -6.66
N SER A 250 20.60 10.87 -6.94
CA SER A 250 21.11 10.82 -8.32
C SER A 250 20.91 9.43 -8.93
N TYR A 251 21.21 8.37 -8.19
CA TYR A 251 21.04 6.99 -8.65
C TYR A 251 19.57 6.61 -8.80
N LEU A 252 18.69 7.13 -7.94
CA LEU A 252 17.25 6.92 -8.02
C LEU A 252 16.66 7.47 -9.34
N ASN A 253 17.23 8.57 -9.83
CA ASN A 253 16.76 9.32 -10.99
C ASN A 253 17.52 9.05 -12.30
N GLU A 254 18.53 8.18 -12.30
CA GLU A 254 19.48 8.06 -13.44
C GLU A 254 18.86 7.48 -14.73
N ASN A 255 17.76 6.73 -14.63
CA ASN A 255 17.11 6.09 -15.78
C ASN A 255 16.00 6.92 -16.47
N SER A 256 15.49 8.00 -15.84
CA SER A 256 14.49 8.86 -16.50
C SER A 256 15.08 9.73 -17.61
N ARG A 257 16.40 9.99 -17.60
CA ARG A 257 17.05 10.80 -18.65
C ARG A 257 17.33 10.02 -19.94
N ARG A 258 17.53 8.69 -19.88
CA ARG A 258 17.80 7.87 -21.08
C ARG A 258 16.52 7.54 -21.85
N GLU A 259 15.41 7.29 -21.14
CA GLU A 259 14.10 7.11 -21.78
C GLU A 259 13.62 8.40 -22.47
N ASN A 260 13.79 9.57 -21.84
CA ASN A 260 13.47 10.86 -22.45
C ASN A 260 14.38 11.23 -23.64
N LYS A 261 15.65 10.82 -23.63
CA LYS A 261 16.56 11.03 -24.78
C LYS A 261 16.25 10.09 -25.95
N ASN A 262 15.84 8.85 -25.68
CA ASN A 262 15.43 7.90 -26.73
C ASN A 262 14.08 8.26 -27.36
N ALA A 263 13.20 8.95 -26.63
CA ALA A 263 11.98 9.55 -27.20
C ALA A 263 12.31 10.76 -28.10
N ALA A 264 13.17 11.68 -27.64
CA ALA A 264 13.58 12.86 -28.41
C ALA A 264 14.40 12.52 -29.68
N TYR A 265 15.24 11.46 -29.64
CA TYR A 265 15.97 11.00 -30.83
C TYR A 265 15.08 10.30 -31.87
N LYS A 266 13.96 9.68 -31.46
CA LYS A 266 13.00 9.08 -32.39
C LYS A 266 12.17 10.12 -33.13
N GLU A 267 11.92 11.27 -32.52
CA GLU A 267 11.23 12.40 -33.17
C GLU A 267 12.15 13.13 -34.18
N SER A 268 13.46 13.24 -33.92
CA SER A 268 14.38 13.92 -34.84
C SER A 268 14.84 13.09 -36.05
N SER A 269 14.71 11.76 -36.01
CA SER A 269 15.15 10.86 -37.10
C SER A 269 14.07 10.55 -38.14
N GLY A 270 12.84 11.05 -37.96
CA GLY A 270 11.69 10.77 -38.85
C GLY A 270 11.56 11.67 -40.08
N GLU A 271 12.42 12.68 -40.23
CA GLU A 271 12.25 13.73 -41.26
C GLU A 271 13.43 13.78 -42.23
N ILE A 272 13.67 12.67 -42.96
CA ILE A 272 14.51 12.70 -44.17
C ILE A 272 13.58 12.97 -45.35
N ARG A 273 13.61 14.22 -45.83
CA ARG A 273 12.91 14.69 -47.03
C ARG A 273 13.36 13.88 -48.25
N LYS A 274 12.41 13.24 -48.93
CA LYS A 274 12.56 12.77 -50.32
C LYS A 274 12.72 14.00 -51.22
N CYS A 275 13.94 14.30 -51.63
CA CYS A 275 14.17 15.11 -52.84
C CYS A 275 14.32 14.12 -54.00
N GLU A 276 13.27 13.99 -54.82
CA GLU A 276 13.34 13.30 -56.11
C GLU A 276 14.11 14.19 -57.09
N VAL A 277 15.27 13.70 -57.54
CA VAL A 277 16.06 14.33 -58.61
C VAL A 277 15.63 13.66 -59.91
N GLY A 278 14.78 14.33 -60.69
CA GLY A 278 14.42 13.91 -62.04
C GLY A 278 15.51 14.29 -63.03
N PHE A 279 16.28 13.30 -63.50
CA PHE A 279 17.13 13.42 -64.67
C PHE A 279 16.27 13.08 -65.90
N SER A 280 16.10 14.03 -66.82
CA SER A 280 15.55 13.75 -68.15
C SER A 280 16.69 13.69 -69.15
N ILE A 281 16.64 12.67 -70.02
CA ILE A 281 17.58 12.31 -71.08
C ILE A 281 17.59 13.39 -72.18
#